data_AF-A0A811U841-F1
#
_entry.id   AF-A0A811U841-F1
#
_cell.length_a   1.000
_cell.length_b   1.000
_cell.length_c   1.000
_cell.angle_alpha   90.00
_cell.angle_beta   90.00
_cell.angle_gamma   90.00
#
_symmetry.space_group_name_H-M   'P 1'
#
loop_
_entity.id
_entity.type
_entity.pdbx_description
1 polymer ?
#
loop_
_entity_poly.entity_id
_entity_poly.type
_entity_poly.pdbx_seq_one_letter_code
_entity_poly.pdbx_strand_id
1 'polypeptide(L)'
;MITSRMAFSDNVMHARFTDPVTSTYAIPSTADILVMYSTFEDHYSFRNTTTGSWFIQSLCSVLNEAADSIEAQNAGAEFLRLLTAVNRKVAYEYQSYSDNELINEKKEMPNFMSTLTKTFFLKVKPKSAEADGRNGSLPEWDNDEDEEEKLGRIFQTDSPYYKHFDAPVQYV
;
A
#
# COMPACT_ATOMS: atom_id res chain seq x y z
N MET A 1 -19.46 -11.50 -17.62
CA MET A 1 -19.47 -12.89 -18.12
C MET A 1 -18.55 -12.94 -19.33
N ILE A 2 -17.26 -13.21 -19.14
CA ILE A 2 -16.28 -13.21 -20.25
C ILE A 2 -16.23 -14.63 -20.78
N THR A 3 -16.90 -14.87 -21.90
CA THR A 3 -16.93 -16.18 -22.56
C THR A 3 -15.62 -16.38 -23.32
N SER A 4 -14.83 -17.37 -22.91
CA SER A 4 -13.74 -17.90 -23.71
C SER A 4 -14.32 -18.48 -25.01
N ARG A 5 -13.90 -17.97 -26.16
CA ARG A 5 -14.26 -18.54 -27.47
C ARG A 5 -13.55 -19.89 -27.63
N MET A 6 -14.23 -20.97 -27.27
CA MET A 6 -13.92 -22.29 -27.80
C MET A 6 -14.46 -22.38 -29.23
N ALA A 7 -13.58 -22.62 -30.20
CA ALA A 7 -13.97 -22.88 -31.57
C ALA A 7 -14.80 -24.19 -31.62
N PHE A 8 -16.05 -24.08 -32.08
CA PHE A 8 -16.89 -25.23 -32.37
C PHE A 8 -16.67 -25.60 -33.84
N SER A 9 -16.07 -26.77 -34.07
CA SER A 9 -16.02 -27.40 -35.39
C SER A 9 -16.63 -28.79 -35.24
N ASP A 10 -17.78 -29.00 -35.86
CA ASP A 10 -18.38 -30.32 -36.03
C ASP A 10 -17.45 -31.19 -36.88
N ASN A 11 -17.01 -32.34 -36.35
CA ASN A 11 -16.75 -33.51 -37.19
C ASN A 11 -16.68 -34.81 -36.36
N VAL A 12 -17.28 -35.84 -36.95
CA VAL A 12 -17.59 -37.15 -36.38
C VAL A 12 -16.34 -38.04 -36.24
N MET A 13 -16.24 -38.65 -35.05
CA MET A 13 -15.39 -39.76 -34.56
C MET A 13 -14.41 -40.45 -35.55
N HIS A 14 -13.12 -40.35 -35.25
CA HIS A 14 -12.20 -41.48 -35.34
C HIS A 14 -11.29 -41.47 -34.11
N ALA A 15 -11.34 -42.54 -33.31
CA ALA A 15 -10.46 -42.74 -32.16
C ALA A 15 -9.01 -42.81 -32.64
N ARG A 16 -8.31 -41.68 -32.55
CA ARG A 16 -6.85 -41.63 -32.66
C ARG A 16 -6.29 -41.56 -31.25
N PHE A 17 -5.29 -42.40 -31.03
CA PHE A 17 -4.41 -42.45 -29.87
C PHE A 17 -4.25 -41.05 -29.26
N THR A 18 -4.73 -40.84 -28.04
CA THR A 18 -4.65 -39.54 -27.38
C THR A 18 -3.18 -39.30 -27.02
N ASP A 19 -2.50 -38.46 -27.77
CA ASP A 19 -1.27 -37.82 -27.32
C ASP A 19 -1.50 -37.25 -25.91
N PRO A 20 -0.51 -37.30 -25.00
CA PRO A 20 -0.68 -36.74 -23.67
C PRO A 20 -1.09 -35.28 -23.84
N VAL A 21 -2.26 -34.92 -23.29
CA VAL A 21 -2.76 -33.55 -23.27
C VAL A 21 -1.71 -32.72 -22.54
N THR A 22 -0.84 -32.06 -23.31
CA THR A 22 0.05 -31.03 -22.79
C THR A 22 -0.86 -29.88 -22.40
N SER A 23 -1.30 -29.86 -21.14
CA SER A 23 -2.13 -28.76 -20.64
C SER A 23 -1.29 -27.49 -20.74
N THR A 24 -1.54 -26.72 -21.79
CA THR A 24 -0.82 -25.47 -22.02
C THR A 24 -1.33 -24.48 -20.99
N TYR A 25 -0.48 -24.09 -20.04
CA TYR A 25 -0.85 -23.13 -19.01
C TYR A 25 -0.89 -21.72 -19.62
N ALA A 26 -1.98 -21.00 -19.41
CA ALA A 26 -2.17 -19.63 -19.88
C ALA A 26 -2.68 -18.75 -18.73
N ILE A 27 -2.19 -17.51 -18.68
CA ILE A 27 -2.64 -16.47 -17.75
C ILE A 27 -3.31 -15.32 -18.50
N PRO A 28 -4.28 -14.61 -17.89
CA PRO A 28 -4.84 -13.39 -18.47
C PRO A 28 -3.76 -12.33 -18.70
N SER A 29 -3.82 -11.58 -19.80
CA SER A 29 -2.87 -10.47 -20.07
C SER A 29 -2.98 -9.30 -19.10
N THR A 30 -4.05 -9.24 -18.31
CA THR A 30 -4.31 -8.22 -17.29
C THR A 30 -4.07 -8.73 -15.86
N ALA A 31 -3.50 -9.93 -15.71
CA ALA A 31 -3.12 -10.46 -14.39
C ALA A 31 -1.90 -9.73 -13.83
N ASP A 32 -1.75 -9.75 -12.52
CA ASP A 32 -0.57 -9.23 -11.80
C ASP A 32 -0.33 -7.72 -11.97
N ILE A 33 -1.43 -6.96 -12.08
CA ILE A 33 -1.41 -5.50 -12.12
C ILE A 33 -1.97 -4.97 -10.80
N LEU A 34 -1.32 -3.94 -10.25
CA LEU A 34 -1.80 -3.18 -9.13
C LEU A 34 -1.71 -1.70 -9.47
N VAL A 35 -2.82 -0.98 -9.34
CA VAL A 35 -2.89 0.46 -9.56
C VAL A 35 -3.44 1.10 -8.30
N MET A 36 -2.70 2.04 -7.73
CA MET A 36 -3.11 2.81 -6.57
C MET A 36 -3.36 4.26 -6.99
N TYR A 37 -4.61 4.69 -6.92
CA TYR A 37 -5.03 6.06 -7.19
C TYR A 37 -5.03 6.86 -5.90
N SER A 38 -4.69 8.16 -6.00
CA SER A 38 -4.68 9.06 -4.85
C SER A 38 -6.08 9.35 -4.29
N THR A 39 -7.10 9.24 -5.14
CA THR A 39 -8.50 9.50 -4.79
C THR A 39 -9.43 8.55 -5.52
N PHE A 40 -10.68 8.46 -5.08
CA PHE A 40 -11.73 7.70 -5.76
C PHE A 40 -12.12 8.38 -7.08
N GLU A 41 -12.73 7.63 -8.00
CA GLU A 41 -13.21 8.18 -9.28
C GLU A 41 -14.14 9.38 -9.04
N ASP A 42 -14.04 10.39 -9.92
CA ASP A 42 -14.78 11.65 -9.84
C ASP A 42 -14.55 12.52 -8.59
N HIS A 43 -13.45 12.30 -7.87
CA HIS A 43 -13.06 13.12 -6.72
C HIS A 43 -11.77 13.91 -6.99
N TYR A 44 -11.59 15.02 -6.27
CA TYR A 44 -10.34 15.76 -6.30
C TYR A 44 -9.24 15.02 -5.54
N SER A 45 -7.99 15.27 -5.96
CA SER A 45 -6.80 14.89 -5.22
C SER A 45 -6.12 16.16 -4.72
N PHE A 46 -5.87 16.22 -3.41
CA PHE A 46 -5.39 17.42 -2.75
C PHE A 46 -3.87 17.43 -2.66
N ARG A 47 -3.33 18.64 -2.75
CA ARG A 47 -1.90 18.88 -2.73
C ARG A 47 -1.59 20.16 -1.98
N ASN A 48 -0.67 20.07 -1.03
CA ASN A 48 -0.04 21.23 -0.45
C ASN A 48 1.08 21.71 -1.38
N THR A 49 1.16 23.03 -1.60
CA THR A 49 2.14 23.64 -2.50
C THR A 49 3.59 23.44 -2.08
N THR A 50 3.84 23.26 -0.77
CA THR A 50 5.18 23.12 -0.19
C THR A 50 5.53 21.66 0.13
N THR A 51 4.60 20.89 0.71
CA THR A 51 4.88 19.52 1.19
C THR A 51 4.48 18.42 0.21
N GLY A 52 3.73 18.74 -0.86
CA GLY A 52 3.32 17.78 -1.88
C GLY A 52 1.89 17.25 -1.68
N SER A 53 1.53 16.17 -2.38
CA SER A 53 0.17 15.58 -2.28
C SER A 53 0.01 14.75 -1.02
N TRP A 54 -1.19 14.75 -0.44
CA TRP A 54 -1.48 13.96 0.76
C TRP A 54 -1.22 12.47 0.51
N PHE A 55 -1.59 11.98 -0.67
CA PHE A 55 -1.35 10.62 -1.09
C PHE A 55 0.14 10.24 -1.14
N ILE A 56 0.98 11.03 -1.83
CA ILE A 56 2.40 10.69 -1.98
C ILE A 56 3.14 10.85 -0.65
N GLN A 57 2.81 11.88 0.14
CA GLN A 57 3.35 12.04 1.50
C GLN A 57 3.04 10.81 2.35
N SER A 58 1.77 10.37 2.36
CA SER A 58 1.33 9.21 3.13
C SER A 58 1.97 7.92 2.65
N LEU A 59 2.06 7.72 1.32
CA LEU A 59 2.71 6.56 0.72
C LEU A 59 4.17 6.47 1.13
N CYS A 60 4.93 7.55 1.00
CA CYS A 60 6.33 7.58 1.40
C CYS A 60 6.51 7.35 2.91
N SER A 61 5.67 7.97 3.75
CA SER A 61 5.71 7.78 5.21
C SER A 61 5.54 6.31 5.57
N VAL A 62 4.47 5.67 5.09
CA VAL A 62 4.17 4.26 5.39
C VAL A 62 5.25 3.32 4.87
N LEU A 63 5.80 3.58 3.67
CA LEU A 63 6.88 2.76 3.12
C LEU A 63 8.19 2.90 3.91
N ASN A 64 8.53 4.11 4.36
CA ASN A 64 9.71 4.34 5.17
C ASN A 64 9.56 3.72 6.56
N GLU A 65 8.42 3.92 7.22
CA GLU A 65 8.10 3.29 8.51
C GLU A 65 8.18 1.76 8.41
N ALA A 66 7.63 1.19 7.34
CA ALA A 66 7.75 -0.24 7.08
C ALA A 66 9.21 -0.66 6.79
N ALA A 67 10.01 0.16 6.11
CA ALA A 67 11.41 -0.16 5.83
C ALA A 67 12.29 -0.18 7.08
N ASP A 68 11.98 0.69 8.04
CA ASP A 68 12.73 0.84 9.29
C ASP A 68 12.30 -0.18 10.36
N SER A 69 11.16 -0.86 10.17
CA SER A 69 10.64 -1.90 11.08
C SER A 69 11.49 -3.19 11.04
N ILE A 70 11.78 -3.74 12.23
CA ILE A 70 12.56 -4.98 12.38
C ILE A 70 11.80 -6.18 11.78
N GLU A 71 10.47 -6.20 11.92
CA GLU A 71 9.61 -7.25 11.37
C GLU A 71 9.68 -7.28 9.85
N ALA A 72 9.68 -6.12 9.20
CA ALA A 72 9.76 -6.02 7.75
C ALA A 72 11.15 -6.40 7.21
N GLN A 73 12.21 -6.19 7.98
CA GLN A 73 13.55 -6.67 7.62
C GLN A 73 13.64 -8.20 7.66
N ASN A 74 12.96 -8.84 8.61
CA ASN A 74 13.00 -10.30 8.78
C ASN A 74 11.99 -11.04 7.88
N ALA A 75 10.70 -10.70 7.99
CA ALA A 75 9.60 -11.41 7.33
C ALA A 75 9.15 -10.72 6.03
N GLY A 76 9.38 -9.42 5.90
CA GLY A 76 8.80 -8.57 4.87
C GLY A 76 7.44 -8.01 5.27
N ALA A 77 7.09 -6.86 4.69
CA ALA A 77 5.79 -6.23 4.88
C ALA A 77 4.86 -6.54 3.70
N GLU A 78 3.66 -7.02 3.98
CA GLU A 78 2.65 -7.32 2.97
C GLU A 78 2.11 -6.02 2.36
N PHE A 79 2.17 -5.88 1.05
CA PHE A 79 1.99 -4.60 0.38
C PHE A 79 0.55 -4.08 0.43
N LEU A 80 -0.47 -4.94 0.33
CA LEU A 80 -1.86 -4.48 0.42
C LEU A 80 -2.21 -3.97 1.82
N ARG A 81 -1.61 -4.53 2.87
CA ARG A 81 -1.65 -3.97 4.22
C ARG A 81 -1.01 -2.59 4.30
N LEU A 82 0.14 -2.38 3.67
CA LEU A 82 0.76 -1.06 3.60
C LEU A 82 -0.15 -0.07 2.85
N LEU A 83 -0.73 -0.44 1.72
CA LEU A 83 -1.68 0.42 1.00
C LEU A 83 -2.94 0.73 1.83
N THR A 84 -3.38 -0.21 2.67
CA THR A 84 -4.48 0.01 3.61
C THR A 84 -4.09 1.01 4.71
N ALA A 85 -2.84 0.98 5.18
CA ALA A 85 -2.33 2.00 6.10
C ALA A 85 -2.25 3.38 5.43
N VAL A 86 -1.85 3.45 4.15
CA VAL A 86 -1.89 4.71 3.37
C VAL A 86 -3.31 5.25 3.28
N ASN A 87 -4.30 4.39 2.98
CA ASN A 87 -5.72 4.75 2.98
C ASN A 87 -6.15 5.38 4.30
N ARG A 88 -5.82 4.72 5.42
CA ARG A 88 -6.11 5.23 6.76
C ARG A 88 -5.44 6.59 6.99
N LYS A 89 -4.17 6.73 6.65
CA LYS A 89 -3.43 7.97 6.85
C LYS A 89 -4.08 9.15 6.12
N VAL A 90 -4.36 8.99 4.83
CA VAL A 90 -5.01 10.04 4.02
C VAL A 90 -6.41 10.36 4.55
N ALA A 91 -7.22 9.35 4.85
CA ALA A 91 -8.60 9.54 5.27
C ALA A 91 -8.74 10.23 6.64
N TYR A 92 -7.84 9.95 7.58
CA TYR A 92 -7.99 10.44 8.96
C TYR A 92 -7.11 11.65 9.29
N GLU A 93 -5.91 11.76 8.72
CA GLU A 93 -4.95 12.82 9.11
C GLU A 93 -5.10 14.12 8.30
N TYR A 94 -5.75 14.08 7.13
CA TYR A 94 -5.78 15.23 6.22
C TYR A 94 -7.18 15.82 6.03
N GLN A 95 -7.26 17.15 6.00
CA GLN A 95 -8.45 17.91 5.64
C GLN A 95 -8.00 19.18 4.91
N SER A 96 -8.74 19.60 3.88
CA SER A 96 -8.36 20.77 3.10
C SER A 96 -8.65 22.05 3.87
N TYR A 97 -7.75 23.01 3.74
CA TYR A 97 -7.94 24.37 4.25
C TYR A 97 -7.82 25.37 3.11
N SER A 98 -8.87 26.17 2.90
CA SER A 98 -8.94 27.20 1.85
C SER A 98 -9.95 28.28 2.20
N ASP A 99 -9.69 29.51 1.77
CA ASP A 99 -10.65 30.61 1.86
C ASP A 99 -11.90 30.39 0.99
N ASN A 100 -11.82 29.49 0.00
CA ASN A 100 -12.95 29.11 -0.83
C ASN A 100 -13.76 27.98 -0.18
N GLU A 101 -14.96 28.32 0.31
CA GLU A 101 -15.89 27.37 0.97
C GLU A 101 -16.20 26.11 0.15
N LEU A 102 -16.14 26.18 -1.19
CA LEU A 102 -16.41 25.03 -2.05
C LEU A 102 -15.36 23.93 -1.93
N ILE A 103 -14.11 24.29 -1.58
CA ILE A 103 -12.96 23.38 -1.47
C ILE A 103 -12.36 23.35 -0.07
N ASN A 104 -12.93 24.09 0.88
CA ASN A 104 -12.56 24.04 2.29
C ASN A 104 -13.18 22.82 2.99
N GLU A 105 -12.48 22.33 4.03
CA GLU A 105 -12.92 21.23 4.90
C GLU A 105 -13.22 19.90 4.20
N LYS A 106 -12.66 19.68 3.01
CA LYS A 106 -12.84 18.46 2.21
C LYS A 106 -11.86 17.37 2.61
N LYS A 107 -12.19 16.15 2.21
CA LYS A 107 -11.47 14.91 2.52
C LYS A 107 -11.06 14.21 1.22
N GLU A 108 -10.02 13.38 1.31
CA GLU A 108 -9.54 12.53 0.21
C GLU A 108 -9.58 11.07 0.66
N MET A 109 -9.88 10.17 -0.28
CA MET A 109 -9.88 8.74 -0.04
C MET A 109 -9.18 8.01 -1.20
N PRO A 110 -7.94 7.53 -1.00
CA PRO A 110 -7.24 6.76 -2.01
C PRO A 110 -7.89 5.40 -2.26
N ASN A 111 -7.62 4.81 -3.44
CA ASN A 111 -8.21 3.55 -3.87
C ASN A 111 -7.20 2.72 -4.67
N PHE A 112 -6.99 1.46 -4.29
CA PHE A 112 -6.24 0.51 -5.11
C PHE A 112 -7.14 -0.48 -5.85
N MET A 113 -6.87 -0.65 -7.14
CA MET A 113 -7.35 -1.74 -7.97
C MET A 113 -6.25 -2.80 -8.09
N SER A 114 -6.57 -4.05 -7.75
CA SER A 114 -5.62 -5.16 -7.80
C SER A 114 -6.14 -6.33 -8.64
N THR A 115 -5.30 -6.81 -9.54
CA THR A 115 -5.42 -8.11 -10.22
C THR A 115 -4.26 -9.05 -9.85
N LEU A 116 -3.55 -8.77 -8.75
CA LEU A 116 -2.48 -9.61 -8.23
C LEU A 116 -2.97 -11.03 -7.92
N THR A 117 -2.24 -12.04 -8.40
CA THR A 117 -2.58 -13.46 -8.16
C THR A 117 -1.83 -14.07 -6.99
N LYS A 118 -0.92 -13.31 -6.36
CA LYS A 118 -0.09 -13.71 -5.23
C LYS A 118 0.05 -12.57 -4.24
N THR A 119 0.26 -12.91 -2.98
CA THR A 119 0.64 -11.94 -1.95
C THR A 119 2.01 -11.36 -2.27
N PHE A 120 2.13 -10.03 -2.24
CA PHE A 120 3.36 -9.31 -2.55
C PHE A 120 3.93 -8.72 -1.27
N PHE A 121 5.19 -9.08 -0.96
CA PHE A 121 5.89 -8.62 0.24
C PHE A 121 7.11 -7.79 -0.13
N LEU A 122 7.24 -6.62 0.48
CA LEU A 122 8.44 -5.80 0.41
C LEU A 122 9.42 -6.23 1.51
N LYS A 123 10.66 -6.52 1.13
CA LYS A 123 11.73 -6.90 2.06
C LYS A 123 12.87 -5.91 1.95
N VAL A 124 13.26 -5.33 3.09
CA VAL A 124 14.42 -4.44 3.17
C VAL A 124 15.60 -5.24 3.64
N LYS A 125 16.73 -5.12 2.92
CA LYS A 125 17.98 -5.74 3.39
C LYS A 125 18.46 -4.96 4.61
N PRO A 126 18.86 -5.63 5.69
CA PRO A 126 19.46 -4.94 6.82
C PRO A 126 20.69 -4.17 6.33
N LYS A 127 20.82 -2.93 6.79
CA LYS A 127 21.98 -2.09 6.48
C LYS A 127 23.19 -2.78 7.09
N SER A 128 24.01 -3.44 6.27
CA SER A 128 25.23 -4.08 6.78
C SER A 128 26.08 -3.01 7.48
N ALA A 129 26.56 -3.33 8.68
CA ALA A 129 27.38 -2.43 9.51
C ALA A 129 28.75 -2.05 8.89
N GLU A 130 28.96 -2.34 7.61
CA GLU A 130 30.27 -2.26 6.92
C GLU A 130 30.40 -1.03 6.01
N ALA A 131 29.39 -0.16 5.92
CA ALA A 131 29.42 1.00 5.03
C ALA A 131 29.68 2.36 5.70
N ASP A 132 29.88 2.42 7.03
CA ASP A 132 30.26 3.67 7.71
C ASP A 132 31.55 3.47 8.52
N GLY A 133 32.68 3.64 7.84
CA GLY A 133 34.01 3.69 8.44
C GLY A 133 34.24 4.98 9.24
N ARG A 134 33.38 5.27 10.23
CA ARG A 134 33.62 6.33 11.21
C ARG A 134 33.43 5.79 12.63
N ASN A 135 34.58 5.55 13.24
CA ASN A 135 34.79 5.17 14.62
C ASN A 135 33.98 6.07 15.59
N GLY A 136 33.19 5.46 16.47
CA GLY A 136 32.60 6.17 17.62
C GLY A 136 31.44 5.43 18.27
N SER A 137 31.74 4.68 19.33
CA SER A 137 30.87 4.25 20.46
C SER A 137 29.39 3.92 20.16
N LEU A 138 29.03 2.64 20.37
CA LEU A 138 27.65 2.16 20.45
C LEU A 138 26.80 3.06 21.37
N PRO A 139 25.60 3.50 20.97
CA PRO A 139 24.62 4.02 21.92
C PRO A 139 24.04 2.86 22.72
N GLU A 140 24.03 2.99 24.05
CA GLU A 140 23.38 2.09 24.98
C GLU A 140 21.88 1.95 24.64
N TRP A 141 21.41 0.70 24.63
CA TRP A 141 20.00 0.37 24.52
C TRP A 141 19.36 0.51 25.90
N ASP A 142 18.62 1.58 26.11
CA ASP A 142 17.71 1.70 27.25
C ASP A 142 16.25 1.66 26.78
N ASN A 143 15.56 0.64 27.29
CA ASN A 143 14.13 0.46 27.54
C ASN A 143 13.25 -0.18 26.44
N ASP A 144 13.00 -1.49 26.64
CA ASP A 144 12.07 -2.37 25.91
C ASP A 144 10.57 -2.09 26.17
N GLU A 145 10.13 -0.85 26.39
CA GLU A 145 8.72 -0.57 26.77
C GLU A 145 7.80 -0.05 25.64
N ASP A 146 8.31 0.20 24.42
CA ASP A 146 7.54 0.97 23.40
C ASP A 146 7.18 0.22 22.09
N GLU A 147 7.49 -1.07 21.94
CA GLU A 147 7.26 -1.79 20.66
C GLU A 147 5.78 -2.08 20.38
N GLU A 148 5.02 -2.50 21.39
CA GLU A 148 3.58 -2.78 21.25
C GLU A 148 2.77 -1.49 21.09
N GLU A 149 3.23 -0.37 21.65
CA GLU A 149 2.62 0.95 21.45
C GLU A 149 2.86 1.49 20.01
N LYS A 150 4.04 1.24 19.43
CA LYS A 150 4.34 1.58 18.02
C LYS A 150 3.49 0.77 17.04
N LEU A 151 3.37 -0.54 17.25
CA LEU A 151 2.51 -1.39 16.43
C LEU A 151 1.02 -1.06 16.62
N GLY A 152 0.62 -0.72 17.85
CA GLY A 152 -0.72 -0.22 18.19
C GLY A 152 -1.06 1.09 17.47
N ARG A 153 -0.12 2.02 17.32
CA ARG A 153 -0.33 3.27 16.55
C ARG A 153 -0.59 3.03 15.06
N ILE A 154 0.05 2.01 14.49
CA ILE A 154 -0.06 1.67 13.05
C ILE A 154 -1.40 0.97 12.74
N PHE A 155 -1.86 0.08 13.62
CA PHE A 155 -3.01 -0.79 13.35
C PHE A 155 -4.26 -0.52 14.22
N GLN A 156 -4.18 0.44 15.15
CA GLN A 156 -5.17 0.79 16.20
C GLN A 156 -6.60 0.28 15.97
N THR A 157 -6.90 -0.88 16.58
CA THR A 157 -8.24 -1.50 16.63
C THR A 157 -9.11 -0.98 17.77
N ASP A 158 -8.56 -0.22 18.72
CA ASP A 158 -9.28 0.46 19.79
C ASP A 158 -8.66 1.84 20.01
N SER A 159 -9.20 2.88 19.39
CA SER A 159 -8.66 4.24 19.56
C SER A 159 -9.69 5.21 20.12
N PRO A 160 -9.39 5.88 21.25
CA PRO A 160 -10.23 6.94 21.81
C PRO A 160 -10.06 8.30 21.09
N TYR A 161 -9.69 8.32 19.80
CA TYR A 161 -9.45 9.50 18.93
C TYR A 161 -10.67 10.42 18.71
N TYR A 162 -11.68 10.36 19.58
CA TYR A 162 -12.84 11.23 19.58
C TYR A 162 -12.63 12.58 20.30
N LYS A 163 -11.43 12.91 20.79
CA LYS A 163 -11.22 14.18 21.51
C LYS A 163 -10.02 14.96 21.00
N HIS A 164 -10.37 16.08 20.36
CA HIS A 164 -9.59 17.24 19.92
C HIS A 164 -8.85 17.11 18.58
N PHE A 165 -9.49 17.72 17.57
CA PHE A 165 -8.90 18.11 16.30
C PHE A 165 -7.90 19.25 16.54
N ASP A 166 -6.62 18.93 16.40
CA ASP A 166 -5.54 19.90 16.16
C ASP A 166 -4.56 19.25 15.16
N ALA A 167 -5.07 18.91 13.97
CA ALA A 167 -4.23 18.49 12.86
C ALA A 167 -3.60 19.76 12.24
N PRO A 168 -2.30 19.74 11.88
CA PRO A 168 -1.65 20.90 11.30
C PRO A 168 -2.38 21.34 10.03
N VAL A 169 -2.75 22.62 9.99
CA VAL A 169 -3.47 23.25 8.87
C VAL A 169 -2.65 23.11 7.59
N GLN A 170 -3.02 22.17 6.72
CA GLN A 170 -2.38 22.02 5.42
C GLN A 170 -3.16 22.82 4.38
N TYR A 171 -2.61 23.98 4.02
CA TYR A 171 -3.10 24.80 2.92
C TYR A 171 -3.07 24.00 1.62
N VAL A 172 -4.18 24.05 0.87
CA VAL A 172 -4.23 23.57 -0.52
C VAL A 172 -3.54 24.59 -1.42
#